data_AF-A0A936AXI0-F1
#
_entry.id   AF-A0A936AXI0-F1
#
_cell.length_a   1.000
_cell.length_b   1.000
_cell.length_c   1.000
_cell.angle_alpha   90.00
_cell.angle_beta   90.00
_cell.angle_gamma   90.00
#
_symmetry.space_group_name_H-M   'P 1'
#
loop_
_entity.id
_entity.type
_entity.pdbx_description
1 polymer ?
#
loop_
_entity_poly.entity_id
_entity_poly.type
_entity_poly.pdbx_seq_one_letter_code
_entity_poly.pdbx_strand_id
1 'polypeptide(L)'
;MTVPSSCSFLTVEWLKANLNLQDKEVTIKDASDPAKKDYTSCFFKWVNSNEEPDAGILIQIMINPVYDEFPMWVTKFITAKLTDGESTVDGQPAVKYKKFTAGLEGAYSYDMKRFYWRNDDKFLFMLAFNINDDESTLVAKAEKL
;
A
#
# COMPACT_ATOMS: atom_id res chain seq x y z
N MET A 1 3.59 -0.97 -21.40
CA MET A 1 4.09 -1.46 -20.10
C MET A 1 2.99 -2.30 -19.46
N THR A 2 3.33 -3.38 -18.76
CA THR A 2 2.36 -4.25 -18.08
C THR A 2 2.58 -4.14 -16.58
N VAL A 3 1.50 -3.98 -15.82
CA VAL A 3 1.57 -3.95 -14.36
C VAL A 3 1.72 -5.37 -13.83
N PRO A 4 2.71 -5.66 -12.97
CA PRO A 4 2.85 -6.96 -12.32
C PRO A 4 1.62 -7.32 -11.48
N SER A 5 1.43 -8.61 -11.20
CA SER A 5 0.39 -9.02 -10.26
C SER A 5 0.75 -8.62 -8.83
N SER A 6 -0.12 -7.87 -8.19
CA SER A 6 -0.02 -7.54 -6.76
C SER A 6 -0.26 -8.75 -5.86
N CYS A 7 -0.97 -9.79 -6.32
CA CYS A 7 -1.17 -11.02 -5.54
C CYS A 7 0.07 -11.90 -5.46
N SER A 8 1.00 -11.77 -6.42
CA SER A 8 2.31 -12.42 -6.36
C SER A 8 3.36 -11.59 -5.62
N PHE A 9 3.01 -10.40 -5.13
CA PHE A 9 3.95 -9.53 -4.43
C PHE A 9 4.38 -10.12 -3.09
N LEU A 10 3.46 -10.81 -2.39
CA LEU A 10 3.70 -11.45 -1.09
C LEU A 10 3.20 -12.89 -1.11
N THR A 11 3.90 -13.76 -0.42
CA THR A 11 3.42 -15.13 -0.18
C THR A 11 2.73 -15.23 1.18
N VAL A 12 1.88 -16.24 1.36
CA VAL A 12 1.24 -16.52 2.65
C VAL A 12 2.30 -16.79 3.72
N GLU A 13 3.36 -17.52 3.38
CA GLU A 13 4.47 -17.83 4.29
C GLU A 13 5.16 -16.55 4.76
N TRP A 14 5.40 -15.62 3.83
CA TRP A 14 6.00 -14.33 4.15
C TRP A 14 5.11 -13.52 5.11
N LEU A 15 3.81 -13.45 4.85
CA LEU A 15 2.84 -12.74 5.70
C LEU A 15 2.81 -13.32 7.11
N LYS A 16 2.76 -14.66 7.21
CA LYS A 16 2.76 -15.36 8.50
C LYS A 16 4.01 -15.09 9.32
N ALA A 17 5.18 -15.13 8.68
CA ALA A 17 6.46 -14.89 9.35
C ALA A 17 6.63 -13.43 9.80
N ASN A 18 6.13 -12.45 9.03
CA ASN A 18 6.45 -11.04 9.24
C ASN A 18 5.36 -10.23 9.94
N LEU A 19 4.09 -10.68 9.88
CA LEU A 19 2.94 -9.99 10.44
C LEU A 19 2.32 -10.69 11.67
N ASN A 20 3.02 -11.66 12.25
CA ASN A 20 2.55 -12.45 13.41
C ASN A 20 1.22 -13.19 13.15
N LEU A 21 1.13 -13.87 11.99
CA LEU A 21 -0.08 -14.57 11.56
C LEU A 21 0.09 -16.10 11.56
N GLN A 22 1.00 -16.64 12.36
CA GLN A 22 1.40 -18.06 12.32
C GLN A 22 0.19 -19.01 12.41
N ASP A 23 -0.72 -18.73 13.34
CA ASP A 23 -1.92 -19.54 13.59
C ASP A 23 -3.17 -19.06 12.84
N LYS A 24 -3.03 -18.09 11.94
CA LYS A 24 -4.15 -17.51 11.20
C LYS A 24 -4.27 -18.13 9.81
N GLU A 25 -5.50 -18.30 9.36
CA GLU A 25 -5.80 -18.57 7.96
C GLU A 25 -5.75 -17.27 7.18
N VAL A 26 -4.97 -17.24 6.10
CA VAL A 26 -4.83 -16.07 5.23
C VAL A 26 -5.50 -16.39 3.90
N THR A 27 -6.47 -15.57 3.51
CA THR A 27 -7.14 -15.63 2.21
C THR A 27 -6.60 -14.52 1.31
N ILE A 28 -6.20 -14.89 0.09
CA ILE A 28 -5.75 -13.96 -0.94
C ILE A 28 -6.88 -13.76 -1.93
N LYS A 29 -7.20 -12.50 -2.23
CA LYS A 29 -8.23 -12.14 -3.22
C LYS A 29 -7.68 -11.09 -4.17
N ASP A 30 -7.63 -11.45 -5.45
CA ASP A 30 -7.41 -10.48 -6.52
C ASP A 30 -8.58 -9.50 -6.56
N ALA A 31 -8.25 -8.21 -6.46
CA ALA A 31 -9.19 -7.10 -6.47
C ALA A 31 -8.86 -6.10 -7.58
N SER A 32 -8.09 -6.54 -8.58
CA SER A 32 -7.83 -5.78 -9.79
C SER A 32 -9.12 -5.66 -10.60
N ASP A 33 -9.41 -4.46 -11.10
CA ASP A 33 -10.48 -4.25 -12.06
C ASP A 33 -9.98 -4.67 -13.46
N PRO A 34 -10.56 -5.70 -14.11
CA PRO A 34 -10.10 -6.17 -15.41
C PRO A 34 -10.23 -5.12 -16.53
N ALA A 35 -11.05 -4.07 -16.33
CA ALA A 35 -11.15 -2.94 -17.25
C ALA A 35 -10.02 -1.92 -17.07
N LYS A 36 -9.30 -1.95 -15.95
CA LYS A 36 -8.20 -1.04 -15.62
C LYS A 36 -6.86 -1.74 -15.82
N LYS A 37 -6.01 -1.18 -16.68
CA LYS A 37 -4.69 -1.73 -17.01
C LYS A 37 -3.55 -0.97 -16.37
N ASP A 38 -3.87 0.14 -15.72
CA ASP A 38 -2.95 1.07 -15.07
C ASP A 38 -2.67 0.69 -13.60
N TYR A 39 -3.38 -0.29 -13.03
CA TYR A 39 -3.06 -0.84 -11.73
C TYR A 39 -3.51 -2.30 -11.55
N THR A 40 -2.91 -2.97 -10.57
CA THR A 40 -3.38 -4.26 -10.02
C THR A 40 -3.51 -4.13 -8.51
N SER A 41 -4.46 -4.86 -7.91
CA SER A 41 -4.77 -4.78 -6.48
C SER A 41 -4.99 -6.16 -5.90
N CYS A 42 -4.46 -6.43 -4.70
CA CYS A 42 -4.67 -7.70 -4.02
C CYS A 42 -4.93 -7.50 -2.53
N PHE A 43 -5.99 -8.13 -2.04
CA PHE A 43 -6.30 -8.20 -0.62
C PHE A 43 -5.74 -9.48 -0.01
N PHE A 44 -5.03 -9.33 1.10
CA PHE A 44 -4.60 -10.41 1.96
C PHE A 44 -5.36 -10.27 3.27
N LYS A 45 -6.34 -11.15 3.50
CA LYS A 45 -7.26 -11.10 4.64
C LYS A 45 -7.00 -12.23 5.62
N TRP A 46 -7.19 -11.98 6.91
CA TRP A 46 -7.15 -13.01 7.94
C TRP A 46 -8.12 -12.67 9.08
N VAL A 47 -8.45 -13.65 9.91
CA VAL A 47 -9.32 -13.43 11.08
C VAL A 47 -8.46 -13.17 12.31
N ASN A 48 -8.38 -11.91 12.76
CA ASN A 48 -7.54 -11.56 13.91
C ASN A 48 -8.27 -11.81 15.25
N SER A 49 -9.55 -11.46 15.33
CA SER A 49 -10.44 -11.68 16.48
C SER A 49 -11.90 -11.42 16.10
N ASN A 50 -12.84 -11.58 17.05
CA ASN A 50 -14.24 -11.17 16.86
C ASN A 50 -14.41 -9.64 16.68
N GLU A 51 -13.43 -8.85 17.09
CA GLU A 51 -13.44 -7.38 17.01
C GLU A 51 -12.82 -6.88 15.70
N GLU A 52 -11.99 -7.70 15.05
CA GLU A 52 -11.39 -7.43 13.73
C GLU A 52 -11.64 -8.60 12.76
N PRO A 53 -12.91 -8.85 12.40
CA PRO A 53 -13.27 -9.96 11.53
C PRO A 53 -12.74 -9.78 10.09
N ASP A 54 -12.43 -8.54 9.70
CA ASP A 54 -11.94 -8.17 8.37
C ASP A 54 -10.49 -7.66 8.39
N ALA A 55 -9.67 -8.15 9.33
CA ALA A 55 -8.25 -7.82 9.38
C ALA A 55 -7.56 -8.16 8.05
N GLY A 56 -6.68 -7.26 7.60
CA GLY A 56 -5.97 -7.50 6.36
C GLY A 56 -5.10 -6.36 5.88
N ILE A 57 -4.46 -6.59 4.74
CA ILE A 57 -3.76 -5.56 3.98
C ILE A 57 -4.23 -5.56 2.52
N LEU A 58 -4.14 -4.39 1.90
CA LEU A 58 -4.30 -4.20 0.47
C LEU A 58 -2.95 -3.77 -0.11
N ILE A 59 -2.48 -4.49 -1.12
CA ILE A 59 -1.37 -4.06 -1.96
C ILE A 59 -1.92 -3.62 -3.31
N GLN A 60 -1.49 -2.45 -3.79
CA GLN A 60 -1.75 -1.98 -5.14
C GLN A 60 -0.44 -1.60 -5.82
N ILE A 61 -0.29 -2.01 -7.08
CA ILE A 61 0.81 -1.60 -7.95
C ILE A 61 0.21 -0.77 -9.06
N MET A 62 0.69 0.46 -9.23
CA MET A 62 0.16 1.42 -10.20
C MET A 62 1.25 1.87 -11.18
N ILE A 63 0.86 2.20 -12.39
CA ILE A 63 1.69 2.88 -13.38
C ILE A 63 1.05 4.19 -13.80
N ASN A 64 1.85 5.11 -14.30
CA ASN A 64 1.33 6.24 -15.05
C ASN A 64 0.91 5.77 -16.47
N PRO A 65 -0.37 5.88 -16.88
CA PRO A 65 -0.82 5.48 -18.21
C PRO A 65 -0.16 6.29 -19.34
N VAL A 66 0.35 7.49 -19.04
CA VAL A 66 1.07 8.37 -19.97
C VAL A 66 2.53 8.56 -19.52
N TYR A 67 3.20 7.45 -19.19
CA TYR A 67 4.59 7.46 -18.69
C TYR A 67 5.58 8.19 -19.61
N ASP A 68 5.46 8.00 -20.92
CA ASP A 68 6.38 8.61 -21.90
C ASP A 68 6.29 10.15 -21.91
N GLU A 69 5.13 10.71 -21.55
CA GLU A 69 4.93 12.15 -21.43
C GLU A 69 5.32 12.67 -20.04
N PHE A 70 5.13 11.85 -19.00
CA PHE A 70 5.39 12.22 -17.60
C PHE A 70 6.15 11.13 -16.84
N PRO A 71 7.46 10.94 -17.12
CA PRO A 71 8.24 9.85 -16.53
C PRO A 71 8.50 10.04 -15.04
N MET A 72 8.46 11.28 -14.54
CA MET A 72 8.65 11.60 -13.11
C MET A 72 7.34 11.57 -12.29
N TRP A 73 6.26 11.02 -12.85
CA TRP A 73 4.95 11.02 -12.18
C TRP A 73 5.00 10.37 -10.80
N VAL A 74 5.67 9.22 -10.65
CA VAL A 74 5.76 8.49 -9.37
C VAL A 74 6.47 9.34 -8.30
N THR A 75 7.63 9.94 -8.63
CA THR A 75 8.34 10.86 -7.72
C THR A 75 7.50 12.07 -7.35
N LYS A 76 6.82 12.69 -8.33
CA LYS A 76 5.94 13.83 -8.07
C LYS A 76 4.76 13.44 -7.19
N PHE A 77 4.21 12.24 -7.36
CA PHE A 77 3.14 11.72 -6.52
C PHE A 77 3.58 11.63 -5.06
N ILE A 78 4.72 11.00 -4.78
CA ILE A 78 5.26 10.86 -3.42
C ILE A 78 5.60 12.22 -2.83
N THR A 79 6.22 13.11 -3.61
CA THR A 79 6.54 14.48 -3.19
C THR A 79 5.29 15.24 -2.79
N ALA A 80 4.23 15.20 -3.60
CA ALA A 80 2.96 15.86 -3.31
C ALA A 80 2.31 15.33 -2.04
N LYS A 81 2.40 14.01 -1.74
CA LYS A 81 1.93 13.46 -0.46
C LYS A 81 2.67 14.08 0.73
N LEU A 82 3.98 14.28 0.62
CA LEU A 82 4.82 14.85 1.68
C LEU A 82 4.60 16.35 1.85
N THR A 83 4.41 17.10 0.76
CA THR A 83 4.28 18.57 0.80
C THR A 83 2.85 19.03 1.02
N ASP A 84 1.91 18.45 0.27
CA ASP A 84 0.53 18.94 0.14
C ASP A 84 -0.46 18.06 0.92
N GLY A 85 -0.11 16.78 1.13
CA GLY A 85 -0.95 15.80 1.81
C GLY A 85 -1.98 15.14 0.88
N GLU A 86 -3.04 14.57 1.48
CA GLU A 86 -4.18 14.01 0.76
C GLU A 86 -5.48 14.68 1.22
N SER A 87 -6.18 15.31 0.28
CA SER A 87 -7.50 15.87 0.54
C SER A 87 -8.50 14.76 0.86
N THR A 88 -9.34 14.99 1.86
CA THR A 88 -10.47 14.13 2.19
C THR A 88 -11.76 14.76 1.70
N VAL A 89 -12.81 13.94 1.56
CA VAL A 89 -14.07 14.34 0.89
C VAL A 89 -14.87 15.37 1.71
N ASP A 90 -14.57 15.53 3.00
CA ASP A 90 -15.44 16.21 3.95
C ASP A 90 -14.98 17.64 4.33
N GLY A 91 -14.19 18.28 3.46
CA GLY A 91 -13.67 19.64 3.71
C GLY A 91 -12.71 19.73 4.91
N GLN A 92 -12.22 18.58 5.39
CA GLN A 92 -11.19 18.53 6.43
C GLN A 92 -9.84 18.96 5.85
N PRO A 93 -8.90 19.44 6.70
CA PRO A 93 -7.53 19.67 6.27
C PRO A 93 -6.94 18.43 5.60
N ALA A 94 -6.07 18.65 4.61
CA ALA A 94 -5.36 17.56 3.94
C ALA A 94 -4.60 16.72 4.98
N VAL A 95 -4.73 15.40 4.88
CA VAL A 95 -4.00 14.47 5.76
C VAL A 95 -2.55 14.48 5.32
N LYS A 96 -1.66 14.89 6.23
CA LYS A 96 -0.23 14.98 5.95
C LYS A 96 0.42 13.60 6.02
N TYR A 97 1.33 13.37 5.08
CA TYR A 97 2.17 12.17 5.10
C TYR A 97 3.55 12.51 5.68
N LYS A 98 4.14 11.51 6.33
CA LYS A 98 5.51 11.51 6.82
C LYS A 98 6.40 10.73 5.84
N LYS A 99 7.70 10.98 5.90
CA LYS A 99 8.68 10.24 5.07
C LYS A 99 8.67 8.76 5.45
N PHE A 100 8.60 7.88 4.45
CA PHE A 100 8.71 6.43 4.61
C PHE A 100 10.05 5.93 4.06
N THR A 101 10.70 5.04 4.80
CA THR A 101 12.06 4.55 4.55
C THR A 101 12.05 3.16 3.90
N ALA A 102 11.26 2.98 2.84
CA ALA A 102 11.34 1.78 1.98
C ALA A 102 11.56 2.18 0.51
N GLY A 103 12.24 1.31 -0.24
CA GLY A 103 12.60 1.56 -1.62
C GLY A 103 13.56 2.75 -1.80
N LEU A 104 13.37 3.51 -2.89
CA LEU A 104 14.13 4.73 -3.17
C LEU A 104 13.58 5.95 -2.43
N GLU A 105 12.26 6.09 -2.40
CA GLU A 105 11.54 7.11 -1.65
C GLU A 105 10.11 6.64 -1.36
N GLY A 106 9.52 7.18 -0.30
CA GLY A 106 8.16 6.87 0.10
C GLY A 106 7.56 7.88 1.05
N ALA A 107 6.24 7.75 1.22
CA ALA A 107 5.43 8.55 2.11
C ALA A 107 4.41 7.66 2.82
N TYR A 108 4.13 7.90 4.10
CA TYR A 108 3.09 7.18 4.83
C TYR A 108 2.22 8.09 5.69
N SER A 109 1.00 7.65 5.97
CA SER A 109 0.08 8.28 6.92
C SER A 109 -0.45 7.21 7.86
N TYR A 110 -0.21 7.41 9.16
CA TYR A 110 -0.79 6.56 10.21
C TYR A 110 -2.31 6.71 10.28
N ASP A 111 -2.80 7.95 10.19
CA ASP A 111 -4.24 8.25 10.26
C ASP A 111 -5.02 7.57 9.14
N MET A 112 -4.45 7.51 7.93
CA MET A 112 -5.04 6.78 6.80
C MET A 112 -4.65 5.30 6.75
N LYS A 113 -3.68 4.86 7.58
CA LYS A 113 -3.03 3.55 7.53
C LYS A 113 -2.52 3.19 6.12
N ARG A 114 -1.99 4.18 5.39
CA ARG A 114 -1.55 4.07 3.99
C ARG A 114 -0.07 4.39 3.85
N PHE A 115 0.60 3.61 3.01
CA PHE A 115 2.01 3.73 2.68
C PHE A 115 2.15 3.73 1.16
N TYR A 116 3.00 4.60 0.65
CA TYR A 116 3.37 4.68 -0.76
C TYR A 116 4.88 4.66 -0.89
N TRP A 117 5.41 3.89 -1.85
CA TRP A 117 6.83 3.89 -2.16
C TRP A 117 7.09 3.51 -3.61
N ARG A 118 8.33 3.67 -4.04
CA ARG A 118 8.79 3.24 -5.35
C ARG A 118 10.18 2.62 -5.29
N ASN A 119 10.42 1.68 -6.21
CA ASN A 119 11.75 1.08 -6.42
C ASN A 119 12.39 1.55 -7.73
N ASP A 120 11.60 2.13 -8.63
CA ASP A 120 12.02 2.78 -9.87
C ASP A 120 11.07 3.95 -10.18
N ASP A 121 11.08 4.49 -11.39
CA ASP A 121 10.16 5.55 -11.82
C ASP A 121 8.89 5.02 -12.49
N LYS A 122 8.77 3.70 -12.68
CA LYS A 122 7.68 3.07 -13.46
C LYS A 122 6.50 2.71 -12.59
N PHE A 123 6.78 2.21 -11.39
CA PHE A 123 5.75 1.66 -10.50
C PHE A 123 5.63 2.45 -9.20
N LEU A 124 4.40 2.78 -8.85
CA LEU A 124 4.02 3.24 -7.52
C LEU A 124 3.39 2.07 -6.77
N PHE A 125 3.96 1.73 -5.61
CA PHE A 125 3.39 0.74 -4.70
C PHE A 125 2.55 1.46 -3.65
N MET A 126 1.40 0.88 -3.32
CA MET A 126 0.58 1.30 -2.19
C MET A 126 0.28 0.10 -1.30
N LEU A 127 0.41 0.32 -0.01
CA LEU A 127 -0.01 -0.61 1.05
C LEU A 127 -1.03 0.12 1.93
N ALA A 128 -2.16 -0.51 2.17
CA ALA A 128 -3.12 -0.08 3.18
C ALA A 128 -3.33 -1.18 4.22
N PHE A 129 -3.30 -0.80 5.50
CA PHE A 129 -3.60 -1.70 6.61
C PHE A 129 -5.05 -1.53 7.07
N ASN A 130 -5.75 -2.65 7.23
CA ASN A 130 -7.02 -2.73 7.93
C ASN A 130 -6.86 -3.52 9.24
N ILE A 131 -5.93 -3.06 10.10
CA ILE A 131 -5.68 -3.62 11.43
C ILE A 131 -5.45 -2.49 12.41
N ASN A 132 -5.72 -2.71 13.70
CA ASN A 132 -5.43 -1.75 14.76
C ASN A 132 -4.11 -2.08 15.44
N ASP A 133 -3.08 -1.30 15.10
CA ASP A 133 -1.79 -1.27 15.77
C ASP A 133 -1.38 0.19 15.93
N ASP A 134 -0.38 0.44 16.77
CA ASP A 134 0.24 1.76 16.88
C ASP A 134 1.09 2.12 15.64
N GLU A 135 1.40 3.41 15.50
CA GLU A 135 2.16 3.94 14.35
C GLU A 135 3.51 3.23 14.16
N SER A 136 4.26 3.03 15.24
CA SER A 136 5.60 2.45 15.15
C SER A 136 5.56 1.00 14.69
N THR A 137 4.55 0.25 15.14
CA THR A 137 4.31 -1.14 14.72
C THR A 137 3.89 -1.21 13.26
N LEU A 138 3.00 -0.35 12.79
CA LEU A 138 2.59 -0.34 11.37
C LEU A 138 3.75 0.03 10.44
N VAL A 139 4.55 1.02 10.81
CA VAL A 139 5.74 1.41 10.04
C VAL A 139 6.73 0.24 9.99
N ALA A 140 7.06 -0.37 11.13
CA ALA A 140 7.98 -1.50 11.17
C ALA A 140 7.49 -2.74 10.40
N LYS A 141 6.17 -2.96 10.32
CA LYS A 141 5.57 -3.99 9.46
C LYS A 141 5.70 -3.63 7.98
N ALA A 142 5.46 -2.37 7.62
CA ALA A 142 5.55 -1.89 6.25
C ALA A 142 6.99 -1.93 5.70
N GLU A 143 8.00 -1.60 6.51
CA GLU A 143 9.41 -1.59 6.10
C GLU A 143 9.99 -2.98 5.79
N LYS A 144 9.26 -4.06 6.11
CA LYS A 144 9.68 -5.43 5.78
C LYS A 144 9.32 -5.83 4.35
N LEU A 145 8.38 -5.11 3.70
CA LEU A 145 7.87 -5.35 2.36
C LEU A 145 8.84 -4.87 1.28
#